data_AF-A0A7Z8E1B3-F1
#
_entry.id   AF-A0A7Z8E1B3-F1
#
_cell.length_a   1.000
_cell.length_b   1.000
_cell.length_c   1.000
_cell.angle_alpha   90.00
_cell.angle_beta   90.00
_cell.angle_gamma   90.00
#
_symmetry.space_group_name_H-M   'P 1'
#
loop_
_entity.id
_entity.type
_entity.pdbx_description
1 polymer ?
#
loop_
_entity_poly.entity_id
_entity_poly.type
_entity_poly.pdbx_seq_one_letter_code
_entity_poly.pdbx_strand_id
1 'polypeptide(L)'
;GLGIKNDSTNVFNPIMSILTSIGLDHTDILGNTYLDIAKDKGDIIKPNTPVIYSGKNEDALKYIRDYAVEQNATPIELDREIIVVSQDDEFTYRYKDYELETIILNMLGEHQKENASLAITALIELNES
;
A
#
# COMPACT_ATOMS: atom_id res chain seq x y z
N GLY A 1 1.77 -8.14 -11.64
CA GLY A 1 1.05 -9.17 -12.40
C GLY A 1 -0.32 -9.39 -11.80
N LEU A 2 -0.94 -10.51 -12.15
CA LEU A 2 -2.21 -10.94 -11.58
C LEU A 2 -1.96 -12.09 -10.61
N GLY A 3 -2.23 -11.86 -9.33
CA GLY A 3 -1.98 -12.82 -8.24
C GLY A 3 -0.51 -12.91 -7.86
N ILE A 4 -0.17 -12.62 -6.60
CA ILE A 4 1.24 -12.49 -6.16
C ILE A 4 1.84 -13.84 -5.78
N LYS A 5 1.03 -14.75 -5.24
CA LYS A 5 1.48 -16.08 -4.85
C LYS A 5 2.15 -16.87 -5.98
N ASN A 6 1.63 -16.70 -7.20
CA ASN A 6 2.12 -17.36 -8.40
C ASN A 6 2.81 -16.38 -9.37
N ASP A 7 3.10 -15.14 -8.96
CA ASP A 7 3.81 -14.19 -9.81
C ASP A 7 5.30 -14.56 -9.86
N SER A 8 5.81 -14.78 -11.07
CA SER A 8 7.24 -15.04 -11.32
C SER A 8 8.17 -13.93 -10.81
N THR A 9 7.63 -12.73 -10.54
CA THR A 9 8.39 -11.64 -9.92
C THR A 9 8.49 -11.75 -8.41
N ASN A 10 7.81 -12.67 -7.73
CA ASN A 10 7.85 -12.79 -6.26
C ASN A 10 9.03 -13.63 -5.72
N VAL A 11 10.07 -13.84 -6.54
CA VAL A 11 11.24 -14.68 -6.21
C VAL A 11 12.40 -13.92 -5.57
N PHE A 12 12.34 -12.59 -5.48
CA PHE A 12 13.40 -11.76 -4.91
C PHE A 12 13.01 -11.19 -3.54
N ASN A 13 14.03 -10.78 -2.76
CA ASN A 13 13.85 -10.05 -1.51
C ASN A 13 13.99 -8.55 -1.79
N PRO A 14 12.89 -7.78 -1.82
CA PRO A 14 12.97 -6.36 -2.05
C PRO A 14 13.50 -5.62 -0.82
N ILE A 15 13.95 -4.39 -1.03
CA ILE A 15 14.21 -3.45 0.08
C ILE A 15 12.92 -2.89 0.67
N MET A 16 11.82 -2.93 -0.10
CA MET A 16 10.49 -2.49 0.28
C MET A 16 9.43 -3.05 -0.67
N SER A 17 8.25 -3.38 -0.13
CA SER A 17 7.09 -3.78 -0.94
C SER A 17 6.00 -2.71 -0.88
N ILE A 18 5.29 -2.50 -1.99
CA ILE A 18 4.16 -1.55 -2.06
C ILE A 18 2.92 -2.26 -2.59
N LEU A 19 1.79 -2.13 -1.89
CA LEU A 19 0.50 -2.68 -2.25
C LEU A 19 -0.54 -1.57 -2.41
N THR A 20 -0.72 -1.09 -3.64
CA THR A 20 -1.46 0.16 -3.93
C THR A 20 -2.98 0.09 -3.81
N SER A 21 -3.56 -1.10 -3.70
CA SER A 21 -4.98 -1.27 -3.38
C SER A 21 -5.31 -2.72 -3.08
N ILE A 22 -6.13 -2.92 -2.04
CA ILE A 22 -6.86 -4.16 -1.79
C ILE A 22 -8.34 -3.92 -2.10
N GLY A 23 -8.67 -3.97 -3.39
CA GLY A 23 -10.03 -3.92 -3.93
C GLY A 23 -10.56 -5.28 -4.36
N LEU A 24 -11.87 -5.38 -4.63
CA LEU A 24 -12.47 -6.50 -5.37
C LEU A 24 -12.14 -6.42 -6.86
N ASP A 25 -10.88 -6.27 -7.20
CA ASP A 25 -10.41 -6.40 -8.57
C ASP A 25 -10.13 -7.88 -8.81
N HIS A 26 -10.63 -8.42 -9.92
CA HIS A 26 -10.34 -9.79 -10.35
C HIS A 26 -10.86 -10.89 -9.40
N THR A 27 -12.10 -10.76 -8.93
CA THR A 27 -12.80 -11.75 -8.07
C THR A 27 -12.80 -13.16 -8.66
N ASP A 28 -12.80 -13.29 -9.98
CA ASP A 28 -12.79 -14.58 -10.68
C ASP A 28 -11.48 -15.37 -10.50
N ILE A 29 -10.41 -14.73 -10.01
CA ILE A 29 -9.05 -15.30 -9.96
C ILE A 29 -8.44 -15.26 -8.56
N LEU A 30 -8.71 -14.20 -7.78
CA LEU A 30 -8.11 -13.97 -6.46
C LEU A 30 -9.01 -14.38 -5.29
N GLY A 31 -10.22 -14.85 -5.57
CA GLY A 31 -11.22 -15.23 -4.59
C GLY A 31 -12.35 -14.22 -4.49
N ASN A 32 -13.43 -14.63 -3.82
CA ASN A 32 -14.69 -13.88 -3.79
C ASN A 32 -14.78 -12.89 -2.62
N THR A 33 -13.76 -12.86 -1.75
CA THR A 33 -13.75 -12.01 -0.56
C THR A 33 -12.50 -11.13 -0.51
N TYR A 34 -12.63 -9.94 0.09
CA TYR A 34 -11.49 -9.06 0.36
C TYR A 34 -10.37 -9.76 1.15
N LEU A 35 -10.72 -10.69 2.04
CA LEU A 35 -9.75 -11.45 2.82
C LEU A 35 -8.97 -12.46 1.96
N ASP A 36 -9.62 -13.12 1.00
CA ASP A 36 -8.91 -14.02 0.07
C ASP A 36 -7.92 -13.25 -0.80
N ILE A 37 -8.36 -12.09 -1.30
CA ILE A 37 -7.53 -11.18 -2.08
C ILE A 37 -6.36 -10.65 -1.25
N ALA A 38 -6.60 -10.30 0.01
CA ALA A 38 -5.56 -9.84 0.94
C ALA A 38 -4.54 -10.95 1.24
N LYS A 39 -4.97 -12.20 1.40
CA LYS A 39 -4.07 -13.35 1.58
C LYS A 39 -3.16 -13.55 0.38
N ASP A 40 -3.71 -13.52 -0.83
CA ASP A 40 -2.90 -13.69 -2.04
C ASP A 40 -1.93 -12.52 -2.25
N LYS A 41 -2.42 -11.28 -2.15
CA LYS A 41 -1.59 -10.07 -2.31
C LYS A 41 -0.58 -9.91 -1.17
N GLY A 42 -0.89 -10.42 0.02
CA GLY A 42 -0.02 -10.40 1.19
C GLY A 42 1.30 -11.13 0.99
N ASP A 43 1.36 -12.10 0.06
CA ASP A 43 2.58 -12.86 -0.26
C ASP A 43 3.74 -11.98 -0.81
N ILE A 44 3.50 -10.70 -1.10
CA ILE A 44 4.55 -9.72 -1.42
C ILE A 44 5.36 -9.29 -0.18
N ILE A 45 4.82 -9.49 1.02
CA ILE A 45 5.46 -9.14 2.28
C ILE A 45 6.57 -10.14 2.54
N LYS A 46 7.79 -9.62 2.75
CA LYS A 46 8.97 -10.42 3.05
C LYS A 46 9.45 -10.14 4.48
N PRO A 47 10.11 -11.10 5.14
CA PRO A 47 10.62 -10.89 6.48
C PRO A 47 11.54 -9.69 6.60
N ASN A 48 11.41 -8.92 7.68
CA ASN A 48 12.24 -7.74 7.99
C ASN A 48 12.25 -6.65 6.90
N THR A 49 11.24 -6.64 6.02
CA THR A 49 11.17 -5.71 4.88
C THR A 49 9.91 -4.85 5.02
N PRO A 50 10.00 -3.51 5.02
CA PRO A 50 8.83 -2.65 5.17
C PRO A 50 7.82 -2.85 4.03
N VAL A 51 6.54 -2.67 4.37
CA VAL A 51 5.44 -2.72 3.40
C VAL A 51 4.56 -1.48 3.51
N ILE A 52 4.39 -0.79 2.38
CA ILE A 52 3.48 0.35 2.25
C ILE A 52 2.21 -0.12 1.55
N TYR A 53 1.03 0.19 2.09
CA TYR A 53 -0.21 -0.31 1.51
C TYR A 53 -1.43 0.59 1.73
N SER A 54 -2.45 0.37 0.91
CA SER A 54 -3.77 0.99 1.04
C SER A 54 -4.89 0.00 0.70
N GLY A 55 -6.11 0.30 1.14
CA GLY A 55 -7.28 -0.53 0.92
C GLY A 55 -8.54 0.10 1.50
N LYS A 56 -9.70 -0.44 1.15
CA LYS A 56 -11.02 0.08 1.60
C LYS A 56 -11.75 -0.83 2.58
N ASN A 57 -11.27 -2.05 2.77
CA ASN A 57 -11.91 -3.05 3.63
C ASN A 57 -11.04 -3.29 4.88
N GLU A 58 -11.61 -3.02 6.05
CA GLU A 58 -10.90 -3.12 7.33
C GLU A 58 -10.40 -4.53 7.64
N ASP A 59 -11.14 -5.58 7.28
CA ASP A 59 -10.70 -6.96 7.54
C ASP A 59 -9.46 -7.32 6.71
N ALA A 60 -9.42 -6.87 5.45
CA ALA A 60 -8.25 -7.01 4.59
C ALA A 60 -7.06 -6.20 5.08
N LEU A 61 -7.27 -4.93 5.45
CA LEU A 61 -6.23 -4.07 6.02
C LEU A 61 -5.66 -4.66 7.31
N LYS A 62 -6.53 -5.13 8.20
CA LYS A 62 -6.14 -5.79 9.44
C LYS A 62 -5.31 -7.04 9.16
N TYR A 63 -5.72 -7.88 8.22
CA TYR A 63 -4.95 -9.07 7.85
C TYR A 63 -3.54 -8.72 7.38
N ILE A 64 -3.40 -7.74 6.48
CA ILE A 64 -2.09 -7.30 5.97
C ILE A 64 -1.22 -6.75 7.11
N ARG A 65 -1.80 -5.93 8.00
CA ARG A 65 -1.10 -5.37 9.15
C ARG A 65 -0.58 -6.46 10.09
N ASP A 66 -1.43 -7.41 10.46
CA ASP A 66 -1.07 -8.51 11.34
C ASP A 66 0.01 -9.39 10.68
N TYR A 67 -0.15 -9.72 9.39
CA TYR A 67 0.80 -10.52 8.65
C TYR A 67 2.17 -9.83 8.52
N ALA A 68 2.21 -8.51 8.28
CA ALA A 68 3.45 -7.74 8.29
C ALA A 68 4.17 -7.84 9.65
N VAL A 69 3.44 -7.66 10.75
CA VAL A 69 4.00 -7.79 12.11
C VAL A 69 4.55 -9.20 12.35
N GLU A 70 3.83 -10.25 11.91
CA GLU A 70 4.31 -11.64 12.02
C GLU A 70 5.61 -11.89 11.23
N GLN A 71 5.79 -11.20 10.10
CA GLN A 71 7.03 -11.25 9.31
C GLN A 71 8.14 -10.34 9.86
N ASN A 72 7.94 -9.67 11.00
CA ASN A 72 8.83 -8.63 11.51
C ASN A 72 9.06 -7.49 10.49
N ALA A 73 8.07 -7.25 9.62
CA ALA A 73 8.05 -6.15 8.67
C ALA A 73 7.38 -4.93 9.32
N THR A 74 7.78 -3.73 8.91
CA THR A 74 7.12 -2.48 9.31
C THR A 74 5.90 -2.24 8.41
N PRO A 75 4.66 -2.29 8.93
CA PRO A 75 3.48 -1.90 8.18
C PRO A 75 3.37 -0.37 8.12
N ILE A 76 3.13 0.16 6.92
CA ILE A 76 2.87 1.58 6.69
C ILE A 76 1.58 1.72 5.88
N GLU A 77 0.50 2.06 6.57
CA GLU A 77 -0.86 2.04 6.04
C GLU A 77 -1.36 3.45 5.73
N LEU A 78 -1.99 3.59 4.56
CA LEU A 78 -2.78 4.78 4.23
C LEU A 78 -3.97 4.93 5.20
N ASP A 79 -4.22 6.15 5.65
CA ASP A 79 -5.23 6.51 6.66
C ASP A 79 -4.88 6.08 8.10
N ARG A 80 -3.64 5.60 8.33
CA ARG A 80 -3.06 5.44 9.69
C ARG A 80 -1.74 6.17 9.83
N GLU A 81 -0.70 5.66 9.18
CA GLU A 81 0.63 6.27 9.22
C GLU A 81 0.75 7.38 8.18
N ILE A 82 0.13 7.18 7.01
CA ILE A 82 0.07 8.19 5.93
C ILE A 82 -1.29 8.86 5.98
N ILE A 83 -1.31 10.19 6.08
CA ILE A 83 -2.56 10.98 6.09
C ILE A 83 -2.63 11.81 4.80
N VAL A 84 -3.76 11.72 4.11
CA VAL A 84 -4.05 12.49 2.90
C VAL A 84 -5.32 13.30 3.10
N VAL A 85 -5.23 14.60 2.87
CA VAL A 85 -6.38 15.51 2.91
C VAL A 85 -6.57 16.12 1.53
N SER A 86 -7.60 15.67 0.82
CA SER A 86 -7.98 16.19 -0.50
C SER A 86 -8.79 17.49 -0.38
N GLN A 87 -8.45 18.49 -1.20
CA GLN A 87 -9.24 19.71 -1.38
C GLN A 87 -9.26 20.04 -2.87
N ASP A 88 -10.42 19.97 -3.52
CA ASP A 88 -10.56 20.16 -4.97
C ASP A 88 -9.53 19.31 -5.77
N ASP A 89 -8.73 19.96 -6.61
CA ASP A 89 -7.70 19.33 -7.46
C ASP A 89 -6.36 19.14 -6.74
N GLU A 90 -6.23 19.61 -5.50
CA GLU A 90 -5.03 19.49 -4.67
C GLU A 90 -5.21 18.51 -3.51
N PHE A 91 -4.10 18.12 -2.91
CA PHE A 91 -4.11 17.41 -1.64
C PHE A 91 -2.88 17.76 -0.79
N THR A 92 -3.06 17.63 0.53
CA THR A 92 -1.98 17.65 1.50
C THR A 92 -1.64 16.23 1.90
N TYR A 93 -0.36 15.91 1.86
CA TYR A 93 0.21 14.64 2.32
C TYR A 93 0.96 14.85 3.64
N ARG A 94 0.78 13.93 4.58
CA ARG A 94 1.53 13.87 5.84
C ARG A 94 2.01 12.46 6.15
N TYR A 95 3.25 12.35 6.59
CA TYR A 95 3.86 11.12 7.07
C TYR A 95 5.06 11.44 7.96
N LYS A 96 5.09 10.91 9.19
CA LYS A 96 6.11 11.28 10.21
C LYS A 96 6.20 12.82 10.36
N ASP A 97 7.39 13.39 10.22
CA ASP A 97 7.67 14.83 10.28
C ASP A 97 7.56 15.51 8.89
N TYR A 98 7.17 14.79 7.84
CA TYR A 98 6.99 15.34 6.50
C TYR A 98 5.56 15.80 6.29
N GLU A 99 5.41 17.03 5.82
CA GLU A 99 4.16 17.60 5.34
C GLU A 99 4.41 18.27 3.99
N LEU A 100 3.62 17.87 2.99
CA LEU A 100 3.65 18.41 1.64
C LEU A 100 2.26 18.93 1.31
N GLU A 101 2.13 20.24 1.20
CA GLU A 101 0.87 20.93 0.93
C GLU A 101 0.72 21.23 -0.57
N THR A 102 -0.53 21.45 -1.01
CA THR A 102 -0.85 21.94 -2.36
C THR A 102 -0.26 21.05 -3.48
N ILE A 103 -0.26 19.72 -3.27
CA ILE A 103 0.18 18.78 -4.31
C ILE A 103 -0.91 18.69 -5.36
N ILE A 104 -0.57 19.00 -6.62
CA ILE A 104 -1.46 18.90 -7.77
C ILE A 104 -0.97 17.78 -8.69
N LEU A 105 -1.88 16.89 -9.08
CA LEU A 105 -1.59 15.85 -10.06
C LEU A 105 -2.16 16.23 -11.42
N ASN A 106 -1.39 15.96 -12.48
CA ASN A 106 -1.89 16.10 -13.86
C ASN A 106 -2.93 15.02 -14.21
N MET A 107 -3.05 13.95 -13.41
CA MET A 107 -3.99 12.86 -13.58
C MET A 107 -5.15 13.02 -12.61
N LEU A 108 -6.37 12.99 -13.14
CA LEU A 108 -7.59 13.12 -12.35
C LEU A 108 -7.93 11.81 -11.60
N GLY A 109 -8.53 11.96 -10.42
CA GLY A 109 -9.14 10.88 -9.63
C GLY A 109 -8.49 10.66 -8.26
N GLU A 110 -9.30 10.42 -7.24
CA GLU A 110 -8.84 10.22 -5.85
C GLU A 110 -7.81 9.09 -5.71
N HIS A 111 -7.99 7.99 -6.46
CA HIS A 111 -7.02 6.90 -6.51
C HIS A 111 -5.62 7.33 -6.98
N GLN A 112 -5.51 8.40 -7.76
CA GLN A 112 -4.20 8.93 -8.15
C GLN A 112 -3.52 9.64 -6.98
N LYS A 113 -4.27 10.33 -6.12
CA LYS A 113 -3.76 10.95 -4.89
C LYS A 113 -3.29 9.88 -3.90
N GLU A 114 -4.05 8.80 -3.75
CA GLU A 114 -3.64 7.61 -2.97
C GLU A 114 -2.32 7.04 -3.51
N ASN A 115 -2.25 6.69 -4.80
CA ASN A 115 -1.05 6.13 -5.42
C ASN A 115 0.17 7.05 -5.29
N ALA A 116 -0.02 8.36 -5.51
CA ALA A 116 1.04 9.35 -5.35
C ALA A 116 1.56 9.39 -3.90
N SER A 117 0.65 9.33 -2.93
CA SER A 117 1.00 9.32 -1.50
C SER A 117 1.82 8.10 -1.12
N LEU A 118 1.46 6.90 -1.60
CA LEU A 118 2.27 5.69 -1.37
C LEU A 118 3.67 5.80 -2.01
N ALA A 119 3.77 6.39 -3.21
CA ALA A 119 5.05 6.61 -3.87
C ALA A 119 5.93 7.63 -3.14
N ILE A 120 5.35 8.72 -2.62
CA ILE A 120 6.04 9.70 -1.79
C ILE A 120 6.58 9.03 -0.52
N THR A 121 5.75 8.25 0.18
CA THR A 121 6.17 7.51 1.37
C THR A 121 7.33 6.58 1.08
N ALA A 122 7.27 5.85 -0.04
CA ALA A 122 8.35 4.95 -0.43
C ALA A 122 9.68 5.70 -0.62
N LEU A 123 9.64 6.88 -1.24
CA LEU A 123 10.85 7.71 -1.41
C LEU A 123 11.40 8.21 -0.08
N ILE A 124 10.54 8.62 0.85
CA ILE A 124 10.94 9.08 2.19
C ILE A 124 11.63 7.94 2.95
N GLU A 125 10.99 6.77 3.02
CA GLU A 125 11.54 5.60 3.73
C GLU A 125 12.89 5.15 3.15
N LEU A 126 13.03 5.15 1.82
CA LEU A 126 14.29 4.81 1.16
C LEU A 126 15.42 5.82 1.45
N ASN A 127 15.07 7.08 1.68
CA ASN A 127 16.05 8.12 2.00
C ASN A 127 16.49 8.10 3.48
N GLU A 128 15.65 7.56 4.37
CA GLU A 128 15.95 7.44 5.80
C GLU A 128 16.62 6.11 6.20
N SER A 129 16.70 5.15 5.26
CA SER A 129 17.27 3.82 5.44
C SER A 129 18.81 3.78 5.46
#